data_AF-A0A358NAR4-F1
#
_entry.id   AF-A0A358NAR4-F1
#
_cell.length_a   1.000
_cell.length_b   1.000
_cell.length_c   1.000
_cell.angle_alpha   90.00
_cell.angle_beta   90.00
_cell.angle_gamma   90.00
#
_symmetry.space_group_name_H-M   'P 1'
#
loop_
_entity.id
_entity.type
_entity.pdbx_description
1 polymer ?
#
loop_
_entity_poly.entity_id
_entity_poly.type
_entity_poly.pdbx_seq_one_letter_code
_entity_poly.pdbx_strand_id
1 'polypeptide(L)'
;MSPGAGVTSVAELTMTCLGFTLWSFLGLLTLPTLSRQAAFAIDNQGVARGVPSASLTRSLCIIDQQQDDEQERPRIIETIFHPVPSVGRRHDRGKASTPIAWHVARTALFLSWACMGLLVRAVHCNVGRPELWVMYPTD
;
A
#
# COMPACT_ATOMS: atom_id res chain seq x y z
N MET A 1 -31.35 -6.06 -10.60
CA MET A 1 -30.35 -7.12 -10.82
C MET A 1 -29.72 -6.86 -12.17
N SER A 2 -28.43 -6.55 -12.23
CA SER A 2 -27.73 -6.35 -13.50
C SER A 2 -27.52 -7.72 -14.17
N PRO A 3 -28.06 -7.97 -15.37
CA PRO A 3 -27.82 -9.22 -16.10
C PRO A 3 -26.33 -9.39 -16.37
N GLY A 4 -25.79 -10.60 -16.19
CA GLY A 4 -24.37 -10.90 -16.46
C GLY A 4 -23.40 -10.65 -15.31
N ALA A 5 -23.86 -10.21 -14.14
CA ALA A 5 -23.00 -9.99 -12.97
C ALA A 5 -22.56 -11.29 -12.24
N GLY A 6 -23.00 -12.46 -12.68
CA GLY A 6 -22.57 -13.76 -12.10
C GLY A 6 -22.91 -13.90 -10.62
N VAL A 7 -24.14 -13.59 -10.22
CA VAL A 7 -24.61 -13.69 -8.83
C VAL A 7 -26.01 -14.33 -8.74
N THR A 8 -26.39 -15.12 -9.74
CA THR A 8 -27.72 -15.77 -9.77
C THR A 8 -27.76 -17.07 -8.96
N SER A 9 -26.59 -17.62 -8.60
CA SER A 9 -26.44 -18.76 -7.71
C SER A 9 -25.29 -18.57 -6.72
N VAL A 10 -25.26 -19.37 -5.65
CA VAL A 10 -24.15 -19.40 -4.68
C VAL A 10 -22.82 -19.73 -5.36
N ALA A 11 -22.84 -20.64 -6.34
CA ALA A 11 -21.65 -21.02 -7.10
C ALA A 11 -21.09 -19.84 -7.91
N GLU A 12 -21.96 -19.12 -8.62
CA GLU A 12 -21.55 -17.93 -9.38
C GLU A 12 -21.03 -16.81 -8.47
N LEU A 13 -21.72 -16.54 -7.35
CA LEU A 13 -21.26 -15.57 -6.35
C LEU A 13 -19.87 -15.94 -5.82
N THR A 14 -19.65 -17.20 -5.50
CA THR A 14 -18.36 -17.71 -5.01
C THR A 14 -17.27 -17.52 -6.06
N MET A 15 -17.54 -17.88 -7.32
CA MET A 15 -16.59 -17.68 -8.43
C MET A 15 -16.24 -16.21 -8.64
N THR A 16 -17.25 -15.32 -8.56
CA THR A 16 -17.06 -13.88 -8.66
C THR A 16 -16.17 -13.35 -7.52
N CYS A 17 -16.43 -13.74 -6.27
CA CYS A 17 -15.61 -13.37 -5.11
C CYS A 17 -14.16 -13.89 -5.22
N LEU A 18 -13.97 -15.11 -5.73
CA LEU A 18 -12.64 -15.67 -5.96
C LEU A 18 -11.89 -14.93 -7.07
N GLY A 19 -12.58 -14.60 -8.17
CA GLY A 19 -12.01 -13.81 -9.26
C GLY A 19 -11.55 -12.43 -8.79
N PHE A 20 -12.39 -11.71 -8.03
CA PHE A 20 -12.02 -10.42 -7.45
C PHE A 20 -10.89 -10.52 -6.42
N THR A 21 -10.85 -11.62 -5.65
CA THR A 21 -9.74 -11.93 -4.76
C THR A 21 -8.44 -12.06 -5.55
N LEU A 22 -8.40 -12.89 -6.60
CA LEU A 22 -7.20 -13.04 -7.44
C LEU A 22 -6.78 -11.72 -8.10
N TRP A 23 -7.75 -10.95 -8.62
CA TRP A 23 -7.49 -9.64 -9.21
C TRP A 23 -6.88 -8.65 -8.20
N SER A 24 -7.46 -8.59 -7.00
CA SER A 24 -6.95 -7.73 -5.93
C SER A 24 -5.56 -8.18 -5.46
N PHE A 25 -5.27 -9.48 -5.49
CA PHE A 25 -3.95 -10.02 -5.19
C PHE A 25 -2.89 -9.56 -6.20
N LEU A 26 -3.21 -9.53 -7.50
CA LEU A 26 -2.33 -8.94 -8.51
C LEU A 26 -2.07 -7.45 -8.23
N GLY A 27 -3.10 -6.73 -7.77
CA GLY A 27 -2.95 -5.36 -7.27
C GLY A 27 -1.96 -5.28 -6.11
N LEU A 28 -2.05 -6.17 -5.13
CA LEU A 28 -1.12 -6.20 -3.99
C LEU A 28 0.34 -6.44 -4.38
N LEU A 29 0.61 -7.15 -5.47
CA LEU A 29 1.97 -7.37 -5.94
C LEU A 29 2.56 -6.18 -6.70
N THR A 30 1.71 -5.33 -7.28
CA THR A 30 2.13 -4.29 -8.23
C THR A 30 2.02 -2.88 -7.66
N LEU A 31 0.91 -2.57 -6.99
CA LEU A 31 0.57 -1.25 -6.46
C LEU A 31 1.55 -0.73 -5.39
N PRO A 32 2.14 -1.55 -4.48
CA PRO A 32 3.18 -1.08 -3.56
C PRO A 32 4.35 -0.39 -4.26
N THR A 33 4.70 -0.82 -5.49
CA THR A 33 5.77 -0.18 -6.27
C THR A 33 5.44 1.26 -6.62
N LEU A 34 4.19 1.54 -7.01
CA LEU A 34 3.73 2.89 -7.32
C LEU A 34 3.70 3.76 -6.05
N SER A 35 3.20 3.22 -4.94
CA SER A 35 3.22 3.90 -3.64
C SER A 35 4.66 4.27 -3.21
N ARG A 36 5.63 3.36 -3.35
CA ARG A 36 7.04 3.65 -3.03
C ARG A 36 7.65 4.71 -3.94
N GLN A 37 7.36 4.68 -5.25
CA GLN A 37 7.82 5.72 -6.18
C GLN A 37 7.30 7.10 -5.81
N ALA A 38 6.02 7.18 -5.42
CA ALA A 38 5.44 8.44 -4.98
C ALA A 38 6.08 8.96 -3.68
N ALA A 39 6.40 8.08 -2.72
CA ALA A 39 7.12 8.46 -1.50
C ALA A 39 8.50 9.09 -1.81
N PHE A 40 9.29 8.45 -2.68
CA PHE A 40 10.57 9.01 -3.13
C PHE A 40 10.41 10.36 -3.85
N ALA A 41 9.38 10.49 -4.69
CA ALA A 41 9.11 11.72 -5.42
C ALA A 41 8.72 12.88 -4.47
N ILE A 42 7.92 12.61 -3.44
CA ILE A 42 7.55 13.57 -2.40
C ILE A 42 8.79 14.02 -1.61
N ASP A 43 9.66 13.09 -1.22
CA ASP A 43 10.91 13.40 -0.51
C ASP A 43 11.81 14.31 -1.35
N ASN A 44 12.00 13.95 -2.63
CA ASN A 44 12.79 14.73 -3.57
C ASN A 44 12.22 16.14 -3.76
N GLN A 45 10.89 16.27 -3.84
CA GLN A 45 10.23 17.58 -3.93
C GLN A 45 10.38 18.39 -2.65
N GLY A 46 10.27 17.78 -1.48
CA GLY A 46 10.48 18.44 -0.20
C GLY A 46 11.88 19.04 -0.10
N VAL A 47 12.90 18.26 -0.43
CA VAL A 47 14.29 18.73 -0.43
C VAL A 47 14.51 19.82 -1.49
N ALA A 48 13.96 19.65 -2.71
CA ALA A 48 14.06 20.66 -3.76
C ALA A 48 13.41 22.00 -3.37
N ARG A 49 12.40 21.97 -2.50
CA ARG A 49 11.74 23.16 -1.93
C ARG A 49 12.44 23.71 -0.67
N GLY A 50 13.61 23.18 -0.31
CA GLY A 50 14.45 23.68 0.77
C GLY A 50 14.26 23.00 2.11
N VAL A 51 13.52 21.88 2.20
CA VAL A 51 13.46 21.10 3.44
C VAL A 51 14.85 20.51 3.72
N PRO A 52 15.45 20.78 4.91
CA PRO A 52 16.74 20.24 5.26
C PRO A 52 16.70 18.71 5.28
N SER A 53 17.66 18.08 4.60
CA SER A 53 17.73 16.63 4.46
C SER A 53 17.79 15.92 5.81
N ALA A 54 18.55 16.46 6.76
CA ALA A 54 18.63 15.93 8.11
C ALA A 54 17.30 16.02 8.87
N SER A 55 16.51 17.08 8.63
CA SER A 55 15.18 17.21 9.23
C SER A 55 14.21 16.19 8.66
N LEU A 56 14.22 15.99 7.33
CA LEU A 56 13.41 14.97 6.68
C LEU A 56 13.76 13.58 7.23
N THR A 57 15.03 13.19 7.21
CA THR A 57 15.49 11.88 7.74
C THR A 57 15.08 11.70 9.20
N ARG A 58 15.22 12.74 10.04
CA ARG A 58 14.80 12.67 11.45
C ARG A 58 13.30 12.42 11.58
N SER A 59 12.46 13.11 10.81
CA SER A 59 11.02 12.88 10.79
C SER A 59 10.69 11.46 10.34
N LEU A 60 11.39 10.93 9.33
CA LEU A 60 11.21 9.56 8.86
C LEU A 60 11.57 8.53 9.93
N CYS A 61 12.67 8.72 10.67
CA CYS A 61 13.03 7.85 11.80
C CYS A 61 11.97 7.86 12.91
N ILE A 62 11.43 9.04 13.25
CA ILE A 62 10.40 9.16 14.29
C ILE A 62 9.13 8.42 13.87
N ILE A 63 8.70 8.58 12.61
CA ILE A 63 7.52 7.89 12.08
C ILE A 63 7.75 6.37 12.06
N ASP A 64 8.92 5.92 11.59
CA ASP A 64 9.27 4.50 11.53
C ASP A 64 9.23 3.83 12.91
N GLN A 65 9.80 4.48 13.94
CA GLN A 65 9.75 4.02 15.33
C GLN A 65 8.34 3.89 15.90
N GLN A 66 7.38 4.67 15.39
CA GLN A 66 5.97 4.60 15.80
C GLN A 66 5.17 3.57 14.99
N GLN A 67 5.74 3.05 13.90
CA GLN A 67 5.11 2.10 12.99
C GLN A 67 5.71 0.71 13.14
N ASP A 68 6.67 0.37 12.27
CA ASP A 68 7.24 -0.97 12.15
C ASP A 68 8.57 -1.13 12.92
N ASP A 69 9.19 -0.01 13.33
CA ASP A 69 10.54 0.06 13.94
C ASP A 69 11.60 -0.73 13.15
N GLU A 70 11.55 -0.62 11.81
CA GLU A 70 12.39 -1.39 10.88
C GLU A 70 13.04 -0.46 9.83
N GLN A 71 14.06 0.27 10.28
CA GLN A 71 14.75 1.28 9.44
C GLN A 71 15.45 0.69 8.21
N GLU A 72 15.93 -0.56 8.32
CA GLU A 72 16.53 -1.32 7.23
C GLU A 72 15.78 -2.62 6.98
N ARG A 73 15.49 -2.88 5.69
CA ARG A 73 14.71 -4.04 5.27
C ARG A 73 15.27 -4.65 3.99
N PRO A 74 15.29 -6.00 3.85
CA PRO A 74 15.66 -6.64 2.60
C PRO A 74 14.77 -6.17 1.44
N ARG A 75 15.39 -5.80 0.30
CA ARG A 75 14.69 -5.19 -0.84
C ARG A 75 13.51 -6.03 -1.35
N ILE A 76 13.63 -7.35 -1.36
CA ILE A 76 12.57 -8.24 -1.83
C ILE A 76 11.36 -8.24 -0.89
N ILE A 77 11.60 -8.23 0.42
CA ILE A 77 10.55 -8.17 1.44
C ILE A 77 9.83 -6.82 1.38
N GLU A 78 10.58 -5.73 1.23
CA GLU A 78 9.96 -4.43 1.01
C GLU A 78 9.13 -4.41 -0.28
N THR A 79 9.65 -4.98 -1.36
CA THR A 79 9.00 -4.97 -2.67
C THR A 79 7.62 -5.63 -2.62
N ILE A 80 7.53 -6.78 -1.96
CA ILE A 80 6.32 -7.61 -1.91
C ILE A 80 5.34 -7.13 -0.83
N PHE A 81 5.85 -6.75 0.35
CA PHE A 81 5.00 -6.57 1.53
C PHE A 81 4.80 -5.11 1.96
N HIS A 82 5.64 -4.18 1.49
CA HIS A 82 5.67 -2.83 2.06
C HIS A 82 5.40 -1.75 1.00
N PRO A 83 4.27 -1.02 1.10
CA PRO A 83 3.94 0.07 0.18
C PRO A 83 4.74 1.34 0.47
N VAL A 84 5.35 1.45 1.65
CA VAL A 84 6.23 2.56 2.05
C VAL A 84 7.67 2.04 2.10
N PRO A 85 8.65 2.75 1.49
CA PRO A 85 10.04 2.33 1.53
C PRO A 85 10.67 2.59 2.90
N SER A 86 11.65 1.77 3.30
CA SER A 86 12.35 1.92 4.57
C SER A 86 13.12 3.25 4.65
N VAL A 87 13.42 3.70 5.86
CA VAL A 87 14.19 4.94 6.09
C VAL A 87 15.53 4.89 5.35
N GLY A 88 16.25 3.77 5.43
CA GLY A 88 17.51 3.58 4.72
C GLY A 88 17.39 3.76 3.20
N ARG A 89 16.33 3.23 2.58
CA ARG A 89 16.12 3.40 1.13
C ARG A 89 15.70 4.81 0.73
N ARG A 90 15.02 5.54 1.62
CA ARG A 90 14.62 6.93 1.41
C ARG A 90 15.81 7.89 1.56
N HIS A 91 16.76 7.54 2.42
CA HIS A 91 18.03 8.27 2.55
C HIS A 91 18.80 8.32 1.23
N ASP A 92 18.87 7.19 0.51
CA ASP A 92 19.53 7.08 -0.79
C ASP A 92 18.77 7.73 -1.96
N ARG A 93 17.59 8.31 -1.70
CA ARG A 93 16.76 9.07 -2.65
C ARG A 93 16.65 8.40 -4.01
N GLY A 94 15.95 7.27 -4.05
CA GLY A 94 15.69 6.54 -5.29
C GLY A 94 15.28 7.48 -6.44
N LYS A 95 15.73 7.15 -7.66
CA LYS A 95 15.35 7.88 -8.87
C LYS A 95 13.84 7.74 -9.09
N ALA A 96 13.07 8.72 -8.64
CA ALA A 96 11.64 8.73 -8.80
C ALA A 96 11.21 9.85 -9.76
N SER A 97 10.32 9.48 -10.68
CA SER A 97 9.59 10.42 -11.54
C SER A 97 8.48 11.11 -10.74
N THR A 98 7.68 11.96 -11.40
CA THR A 98 6.52 12.67 -10.84
C THR A 98 5.67 11.78 -9.93
N PRO A 99 5.24 12.28 -8.75
CA PRO A 99 4.47 11.49 -7.79
C PRO A 99 3.13 11.14 -8.40
N ILE A 100 2.89 9.84 -8.62
CA ILE A 100 1.59 9.34 -9.06
C ILE A 100 1.09 8.37 -7.97
N ALA A 101 -0.06 8.70 -7.39
CA ALA A 101 -0.88 7.79 -6.59
C ALA A 101 -0.23 7.21 -5.30
N TRP A 102 0.18 8.06 -4.37
CA TRP A 102 0.96 7.66 -3.19
C TRP A 102 0.25 6.70 -2.21
N HIS A 103 -1.08 6.73 -2.13
CA HIS A 103 -1.88 5.80 -1.32
C HIS A 103 -2.43 4.59 -2.07
N VAL A 104 -2.12 4.40 -3.35
CA VAL A 104 -2.88 3.48 -4.21
C VAL A 104 -2.99 2.06 -3.67
N ALA A 105 -1.92 1.52 -3.07
CA ALA A 105 -1.95 0.19 -2.46
C ALA A 105 -2.92 0.11 -1.26
N ARG A 106 -2.90 1.12 -0.37
CA ARG A 106 -3.78 1.19 0.80
C ARG A 106 -5.24 1.42 0.39
N THR A 107 -5.48 2.33 -0.57
CA THR A 107 -6.82 2.60 -1.10
C THR A 107 -7.41 1.40 -1.83
N ALA A 108 -6.62 0.65 -2.60
CA ALA A 108 -7.08 -0.56 -3.27
C ALA A 108 -7.51 -1.66 -2.28
N LEU A 109 -6.77 -1.82 -1.17
CA LEU A 109 -7.16 -2.74 -0.11
C LEU A 109 -8.49 -2.33 0.53
N PHE A 110 -8.67 -1.05 0.85
CA PHE A 110 -9.93 -0.53 1.40
C PHE A 110 -11.10 -0.77 0.43
N LEU A 111 -10.92 -0.43 -0.85
CA LEU A 111 -11.96 -0.58 -1.87
C LEU A 111 -12.28 -2.05 -2.22
N SER A 112 -11.38 -2.99 -1.94
CA SER A 112 -11.59 -4.42 -2.21
C SER A 112 -12.84 -4.98 -1.50
N TRP A 113 -13.30 -4.35 -0.43
CA TRP A 113 -14.56 -4.68 0.22
C TRP A 113 -15.75 -4.51 -0.73
N ALA A 114 -15.80 -3.45 -1.54
CA ALA A 114 -16.91 -3.25 -2.49
C ALA A 114 -17.03 -4.41 -3.50
N CYS A 115 -15.94 -5.13 -3.74
CA CYS A 115 -15.87 -6.31 -4.61
C CYS A 115 -16.06 -7.63 -3.84
N MET A 116 -16.49 -7.59 -2.57
CA MET A 116 -16.60 -8.75 -1.67
C MET A 116 -15.28 -9.51 -1.49
N GLY A 117 -14.14 -8.85 -1.72
CA GLY A 117 -12.82 -9.43 -1.54
C GLY A 117 -12.51 -9.66 -0.05
N LEU A 118 -11.93 -10.82 0.26
CA LEU A 118 -11.52 -11.16 1.64
C LEU A 118 -10.08 -10.71 1.95
N LEU A 119 -9.36 -10.21 0.95
CA LEU A 119 -7.94 -9.91 1.03
C LEU A 119 -7.58 -8.88 2.08
N VAL A 120 -8.37 -7.83 2.24
CA VAL A 120 -8.10 -6.77 3.24
C VAL A 120 -7.95 -7.32 4.67
N ARG A 121 -8.53 -8.49 4.95
CA ARG A 121 -8.47 -9.16 6.27
C ARG A 121 -7.40 -10.25 6.35
N ALA A 122 -6.92 -10.72 5.19
CA ALA A 122 -6.02 -11.86 5.07
C ALA A 122 -4.54 -11.45 4.89
N VAL A 123 -4.24 -10.18 4.62
CA VAL A 123 -2.86 -9.69 4.60
C VAL A 123 -2.29 -9.72 6.02
N HIS A 124 -1.07 -10.25 6.19
CA HIS A 124 -0.42 -10.44 7.49
C HIS A 124 -0.34 -9.16 8.36
N CYS A 125 -0.25 -7.98 7.74
CA CYS A 125 -0.21 -6.70 8.44
C CYS A 125 -1.60 -6.17 8.84
N ASN A 126 -2.68 -6.74 8.30
CA ASN A 126 -4.06 -6.34 8.56
C ASN A 126 -4.82 -7.36 9.42
N VAL A 127 -4.41 -8.63 9.42
CA VAL A 127 -5.11 -9.68 10.17
C VAL A 127 -5.12 -9.34 11.67
N GLY A 128 -6.29 -9.45 12.32
CA GLY A 128 -6.45 -9.09 13.73
C GLY A 128 -6.54 -7.58 14.02
N ARG A 129 -6.49 -6.72 12.99
CA ARG A 129 -6.54 -5.26 13.10
C ARG A 129 -7.78 -4.68 12.40
N PRO A 130 -8.98 -4.82 12.99
CA PRO A 130 -10.24 -4.43 12.34
C PRO A 130 -10.30 -2.93 12.00
N GLU A 131 -9.55 -2.09 12.71
CA GLU A 131 -9.41 -0.67 12.38
C GLU A 131 -8.87 -0.45 10.97
N LEU A 132 -7.97 -1.32 10.49
CA LEU A 132 -7.40 -1.25 9.13
C LEU A 132 -8.35 -1.79 8.05
N TRP A 133 -9.48 -2.41 8.43
CA TRP A 133 -10.44 -2.98 7.49
C TRP A 133 -11.54 -1.99 7.12
N VAL A 134 -11.85 -1.06 8.01
CA VAL A 134 -13.03 -0.19 7.93
C VAL A 134 -12.66 1.28 7.83
N MET A 135 -11.52 1.68 8.40
CA MET A 135 -11.07 3.07 8.30
C MET A 135 -10.43 3.32 6.95
N TYR A 136 -10.75 4.46 6.35
CA TYR A 136 -10.02 4.94 5.18
C TYR A 136 -8.55 5.12 5.58
N PRO A 137 -7.59 4.69 4.74
CA PRO A 137 -6.19 4.85 5.05
C PRO A 137 -5.84 6.34 5.15
N THR A 138 -5.52 6.78 6.36
CA THR A 138 -4.92 8.08 6.66
C THR A 138 -3.40 7.93 6.82
N ASP A 139 -2.68 9.03 6.77
CA ASP A 139 -1.27 9.08 7.20
C ASP A 139 -1.12 9.33 8.69
#